data_AF-A0A662UP08-F1
#
_entry.id   AF-A0A662UP08-F1
#
_cell.length_a   1.000
_cell.length_b   1.000
_cell.length_c   1.000
_cell.angle_alpha   90.00
_cell.angle_beta   90.00
_cell.angle_gamma   90.00
#
_symmetry.space_group_name_H-M   'P 1'
#
loop_
_entity.id
_entity.type
_entity.pdbx_description
1 polymer ?
#
loop_
_entity_poly.entity_id
_entity_poly.type
_entity_poly.pdbx_seq_one_letter_code
_entity_poly.pdbx_strand_id
1 'polypeptide(L)'
;MPDIFGKGFVEYMEKKAYFNCRPLAEDPLLLGYFLDNELRWGPDWRSATHLLDDFFKLPANYPGKKVAVEVVKEAYNNNISKLNKEWGMDFNSFNELLSYRGSLPDTEAIGKARLEFVRRYAERYFSITVSTIKKYDPNHLILGIRFAGLPSRTYELELFKIMAKYVDVISINLYNTIVPPKDKLIELYNLTKKPLIITEFSFRARDSGLLNTKGAGLTFNTQSERANATYRFVSELVSLDFVVGYHWFQYYDQPKEGRFDGENSNYGLVRIDDKLYLEMVNMFTFLNTRVEEIHLGVKEIG
;
A
#
# COMPACT_ATOMS: atom_id res chain seq x y z
N MET A 1 5.31 11.41 -5.48
CA MET A 1 5.84 11.03 -4.14
C MET A 1 6.60 12.21 -3.55
N PRO A 2 6.51 12.48 -2.24
CA PRO A 2 7.22 13.59 -1.61
C PRO A 2 8.73 13.34 -1.54
N ASP A 3 9.54 14.41 -1.56
CA ASP A 3 10.98 14.31 -1.30
C ASP A 3 11.26 14.16 0.20
N ILE A 4 11.50 12.91 0.62
CA ILE A 4 11.72 12.53 2.03
C ILE A 4 13.18 12.57 2.48
N PHE A 5 14.10 12.91 1.57
CA PHE A 5 15.53 12.94 1.88
C PHE A 5 15.95 14.25 2.57
N GLY A 6 15.07 15.26 2.58
CA GLY A 6 15.28 16.52 3.29
C GLY A 6 14.96 16.48 4.78
N LYS A 7 15.45 17.49 5.51
CA LYS A 7 15.16 17.67 6.95
C LYS A 7 13.68 17.94 7.23
N GLY A 8 12.99 18.63 6.31
CA GLY A 8 11.57 18.94 6.43
C GLY A 8 10.68 17.71 6.59
N PHE A 9 11.06 16.55 6.04
CA PHE A 9 10.32 15.30 6.26
C PHE A 9 10.43 14.81 7.72
N VAL A 10 11.61 14.90 8.33
CA VAL A 10 11.80 14.52 9.75
C VAL A 10 10.99 15.45 10.65
N GLU A 11 11.08 16.76 10.41
CA GLU A 11 10.31 17.76 11.17
C GLU A 11 8.80 17.55 11.04
N TYR A 12 8.34 17.23 9.82
CA TYR A 12 6.95 16.89 9.57
C TYR A 12 6.52 15.63 10.33
N MET A 13 7.33 14.57 10.31
CA MET A 13 7.03 13.32 11.01
C MET A 13 7.04 13.51 12.53
N GLU A 14 8.00 14.26 13.08
CA GLU A 14 8.07 14.61 14.50
C GLU A 14 6.80 15.34 14.93
N LYS A 15 6.38 16.35 14.17
CA LYS A 15 5.15 17.09 14.44
C LYS A 15 3.92 16.16 14.38
N LYS A 16 3.82 15.32 13.35
CA LYS A 16 2.68 14.41 13.18
C LYS A 16 2.58 13.40 14.33
N ALA A 17 3.68 12.74 14.69
CA ALA A 17 3.67 11.76 15.77
C ALA A 17 3.43 12.41 17.15
N TYR A 18 3.99 13.60 17.40
CA TYR A 18 3.72 14.34 18.64
C TYR A 18 2.23 14.65 18.83
N PHE A 19 1.54 15.11 17.78
CA PHE A 19 0.14 15.52 17.89
C PHE A 19 -0.85 14.36 17.76
N ASN A 20 -0.51 13.31 16.99
CA ASN A 20 -1.46 12.24 16.70
C ASN A 20 -1.19 10.95 17.48
N CYS A 21 0.06 10.66 17.85
CA CYS A 21 0.41 9.41 18.52
C CYS A 21 0.53 9.60 20.05
N ARG A 22 1.28 10.61 20.49
CA ARG A 22 1.50 10.88 21.94
C ARG A 22 0.20 10.90 22.77
N PRO A 23 -0.91 11.53 22.34
CA PRO A 23 -2.13 11.56 23.15
C PRO A 23 -2.82 10.20 23.31
N LEU A 24 -2.49 9.23 22.44
CA LEU A 24 -3.09 7.91 22.40
C LEU A 24 -2.15 6.81 22.94
N ALA A 25 -0.94 7.19 23.39
CA ALA A 25 0.11 6.23 23.71
C ALA A 25 -0.26 5.23 24.82
N GLU A 26 -1.19 5.60 25.69
CA GLU A 26 -1.68 4.76 26.81
C GLU A 26 -3.11 4.26 26.58
N ASP A 27 -3.70 4.44 25.39
CA ASP A 27 -5.07 4.00 25.10
C ASP A 27 -5.11 2.50 24.77
N PRO A 28 -5.61 1.63 25.68
CA PRO A 28 -5.60 0.18 25.45
C PRO A 28 -6.55 -0.27 24.32
N LEU A 29 -7.42 0.62 23.82
CA LEU A 29 -8.33 0.32 22.71
C LEU A 29 -7.71 0.61 21.33
N LEU A 30 -6.57 1.29 21.29
CA LEU A 30 -5.85 1.52 20.05
C LEU A 30 -5.08 0.25 19.67
N LEU A 31 -5.33 -0.30 18.47
CA LEU A 31 -4.56 -1.43 17.97
C LEU A 31 -3.17 -1.00 17.46
N GLY A 32 -3.12 0.12 16.74
CA GLY A 32 -1.91 0.55 16.03
C GLY A 32 -2.15 1.60 14.96
N TYR A 33 -1.09 1.94 14.25
CA TYR A 33 -1.06 2.99 13.24
C TYR A 33 -0.79 2.42 11.84
N PHE A 34 -1.66 2.77 10.89
CA PHE A 34 -1.31 2.71 9.47
C PHE A 34 -0.48 3.94 9.11
N LEU A 35 0.59 3.75 8.34
CA LEU A 35 1.53 4.84 8.02
C LEU A 35 1.02 5.75 6.89
N ASP A 36 0.43 5.15 5.86
CA ASP A 36 -0.16 5.82 4.69
C ASP A 36 -1.15 4.85 4.00
N ASN A 37 -1.72 5.27 2.87
CA ASN A 37 -2.58 4.43 2.02
C ASN A 37 -2.13 4.43 0.56
N GLU A 38 -1.86 3.24 0.02
CA GLU A 38 -1.63 2.99 -1.42
C GLU A 38 -0.62 3.92 -2.11
N LEU A 39 0.46 4.33 -1.45
CA LEU A 39 1.50 5.15 -2.08
C LEU A 39 2.03 4.52 -3.38
N ARG A 40 2.40 5.36 -4.35
CA ARG A 40 2.95 4.91 -5.63
C ARG A 40 4.45 4.67 -5.50
N TRP A 41 4.86 3.43 -5.23
CA TRP A 41 6.26 3.03 -5.04
C TRP A 41 7.04 2.77 -6.33
N GLY A 42 6.36 2.80 -7.48
CA GLY A 42 6.93 2.55 -8.79
C GLY A 42 5.87 2.70 -9.88
N PRO A 43 6.12 2.15 -11.08
CA PRO A 43 5.09 2.06 -12.11
C PRO A 43 3.83 1.38 -11.57
N ASP A 44 2.64 1.77 -11.97
CA ASP A 44 1.36 1.09 -11.67
C ASP A 44 0.25 1.64 -12.60
N TRP A 45 -1.02 1.39 -12.28
CA TRP A 45 -2.16 1.88 -13.10
C TRP A 45 -2.28 3.40 -13.13
N ARG A 46 -1.56 4.14 -12.27
CA ARG A 46 -1.57 5.61 -12.19
C ARG A 46 -0.48 6.23 -13.07
N SER A 47 0.66 5.56 -13.23
CA SER A 47 1.77 6.02 -14.07
C SER A 47 2.75 4.90 -14.38
N ALA A 48 3.33 4.91 -15.58
CA ALA A 48 4.39 3.97 -15.98
C ALA A 48 5.80 4.36 -15.47
N THR A 49 5.97 5.53 -14.84
CA THR A 49 7.30 6.02 -14.44
C THR A 49 7.83 5.38 -13.17
N HIS A 50 9.15 5.21 -13.05
CA HIS A 50 9.78 4.82 -11.79
C HIS A 50 9.97 6.04 -10.87
N LEU A 51 10.13 5.80 -9.56
CA LEU A 51 10.46 6.87 -8.61
C LEU A 51 11.74 7.61 -9.00
N LEU A 52 12.77 6.89 -9.44
CA LEU A 52 14.00 7.52 -9.90
C LEU A 52 13.73 8.52 -11.03
N ASP A 53 12.88 8.15 -12.00
CA ASP A 53 12.57 8.99 -13.16
C ASP A 53 11.86 10.29 -12.73
N ASP A 54 10.94 10.21 -11.77
CA ASP A 54 10.28 11.39 -11.19
C ASP A 54 11.27 12.29 -10.44
N PHE A 55 12.14 11.70 -9.62
CA PHE A 55 13.13 12.43 -8.82
C PHE A 55 14.23 13.06 -9.67
N PHE A 56 14.52 12.51 -10.84
CA PHE A 56 15.42 13.13 -11.81
C PHE A 56 14.88 14.45 -12.38
N LYS A 57 13.57 14.69 -12.32
CA LYS A 57 12.95 15.94 -12.77
C LYS A 57 12.93 17.03 -11.70
N LEU A 58 13.33 16.74 -10.47
CA LEU A 58 13.37 17.73 -9.39
C LEU A 58 14.52 18.73 -9.55
N PRO A 59 14.39 19.98 -9.07
CA PRO A 59 15.45 20.98 -9.08
C PRO A 59 16.74 20.52 -8.35
N ALA A 60 17.90 21.07 -8.72
CA ALA A 60 19.22 20.60 -8.25
C ALA A 60 19.43 20.74 -6.73
N ASN A 61 18.74 21.70 -6.11
CA ASN A 61 18.79 21.94 -4.67
C ASN A 61 17.97 20.92 -3.86
N TYR A 62 17.13 20.10 -4.49
CA TYR A 62 16.31 19.10 -3.80
C TYR A 62 17.17 17.92 -3.34
N PRO A 63 17.11 17.52 -2.05
CA PRO A 63 17.86 16.38 -1.54
C PRO A 63 17.64 15.08 -2.32
N GLY A 64 16.40 14.80 -2.71
CA GLY A 64 16.08 13.61 -3.48
C GLY A 64 16.67 13.61 -4.89
N LYS A 65 16.85 14.78 -5.52
CA LYS A 65 17.57 14.89 -6.80
C LYS A 65 19.02 14.47 -6.65
N LYS A 66 19.67 14.84 -5.54
CA LYS A 66 21.06 14.46 -5.25
C LYS A 66 21.19 12.95 -5.03
N VAL A 67 20.26 12.35 -4.30
CA VAL A 67 20.22 10.89 -4.11
C VAL A 67 19.97 10.17 -5.44
N ALA A 68 19.08 10.70 -6.29
CA ALA A 68 18.82 10.15 -7.62
C ALA A 68 20.07 10.15 -8.50
N VAL A 69 20.82 11.26 -8.53
CA VAL A 69 22.10 11.33 -9.25
C VAL A 69 23.12 10.34 -8.67
N GLU A 70 23.19 10.20 -7.35
CA GLU A 70 24.16 9.30 -6.71
C GLU A 70 23.89 7.82 -7.06
N VAL A 71 22.64 7.35 -7.05
CA VAL A 71 22.36 5.95 -7.42
C VAL A 71 22.66 5.67 -8.90
N VAL A 72 22.50 6.66 -9.79
CA VAL A 72 22.91 6.53 -11.19
C VAL A 72 24.43 6.48 -11.27
N LYS A 73 25.14 7.37 -10.57
CA LYS A 73 26.60 7.36 -10.50
C LYS A 73 27.15 6.02 -10.02
N GLU A 74 26.58 5.44 -8.98
CA GLU A 74 26.93 4.12 -8.47
C GLU A 74 26.64 3.01 -9.48
N ALA A 75 25.49 3.03 -10.16
CA ALA A 75 25.14 2.03 -11.17
C ALA A 75 26.09 2.02 -12.38
N TYR A 76 26.76 3.14 -12.65
CA TYR A 76 27.81 3.28 -13.65
C TYR A 76 29.23 3.09 -13.08
N ASN A 77 29.38 2.66 -11.84
CA ASN A 77 30.67 2.53 -11.14
C ASN A 77 31.50 3.82 -11.20
N ASN A 78 30.84 4.98 -11.08
CA ASN A 78 31.46 6.30 -11.20
C ASN A 78 32.20 6.55 -12.53
N ASN A 79 31.84 5.84 -13.62
CA ASN A 79 32.42 6.01 -14.94
C ASN A 79 31.51 6.85 -15.85
N ILE A 80 31.80 8.15 -15.95
CA ILE A 80 31.02 9.10 -16.76
C ILE A 80 31.08 8.80 -18.26
N SER A 81 32.22 8.32 -18.76
CA SER A 81 32.39 7.95 -20.17
C SER A 81 31.49 6.78 -20.57
N LYS A 82 31.28 5.80 -19.67
CA LYS A 82 30.34 4.71 -19.88
C LYS A 82 28.90 5.22 -19.97
N LEU A 83 28.51 6.14 -19.09
CA LEU A 83 27.19 6.77 -19.12
C LEU A 83 27.00 7.55 -20.43
N ASN A 84 27.93 8.43 -20.78
CA ASN A 84 27.89 9.23 -22.01
C ASN A 84 27.74 8.37 -23.26
N LYS A 85 28.53 7.29 -23.36
CA LYS A 85 28.44 6.33 -24.48
C LYS A 85 27.05 5.68 -24.58
N GLU A 86 26.47 5.27 -23.46
CA GLU A 86 25.19 4.56 -23.45
C GLU A 86 23.99 5.52 -23.63
N TRP A 87 24.10 6.74 -23.12
CA TRP A 87 23.02 7.74 -23.19
C TRP A 87 23.09 8.60 -24.46
N GLY A 88 24.20 8.54 -25.22
CA GLY A 88 24.43 9.44 -26.35
C GLY A 88 24.62 10.90 -25.90
N MET A 89 25.29 11.09 -24.77
CA MET A 89 25.50 12.40 -24.11
C MET A 89 26.98 12.72 -23.99
N ASP A 90 27.31 13.96 -23.60
CA ASP A 90 28.69 14.41 -23.40
C ASP A 90 28.84 15.21 -22.10
N PHE A 91 28.46 14.60 -20.97
CA PHE A 91 28.60 15.22 -19.66
C PHE A 91 30.06 15.17 -19.17
N ASN A 92 30.59 16.27 -18.61
CA ASN A 92 31.95 16.25 -18.04
C ASN A 92 32.04 15.48 -16.72
N SER A 93 30.93 15.42 -15.97
CA SER A 93 30.85 14.72 -14.69
C SER A 93 29.41 14.38 -14.32
N PHE A 94 29.22 13.47 -13.35
CA PHE A 94 27.89 13.16 -12.81
C PHE A 94 27.21 14.38 -12.16
N ASN A 95 27.95 15.42 -11.77
CA ASN A 95 27.35 16.65 -11.21
C ASN A 95 26.46 17.37 -12.23
N GLU A 96 26.73 17.24 -13.54
CA GLU A 96 25.89 17.84 -14.57
C GLU A 96 24.50 17.19 -14.62
N LEU A 97 24.36 15.95 -14.14
CA LEU A 97 23.05 15.30 -13.99
C LEU A 97 22.15 16.00 -12.97
N LEU A 98 22.71 16.80 -12.04
CA LEU A 98 21.92 17.63 -11.13
C LEU A 98 21.07 18.66 -11.87
N SER A 99 21.49 19.08 -13.06
CA SER A 99 20.76 19.99 -13.96
C SER A 99 19.98 19.24 -15.05
N TYR A 100 20.30 17.98 -15.34
CA TYR A 100 19.57 17.15 -16.30
C TYR A 100 18.14 16.85 -15.85
N ARG A 101 17.16 17.08 -16.72
CA ARG A 101 15.71 16.87 -16.49
C ARG A 101 15.03 15.99 -17.55
N GLY A 102 15.82 15.45 -18.48
CA GLY A 102 15.31 14.58 -19.52
C GLY A 102 14.93 13.19 -19.00
N SER A 103 14.38 12.37 -19.90
CA SER A 103 14.07 10.97 -19.60
C SER A 103 15.34 10.16 -19.36
N LEU A 104 15.25 9.14 -18.51
CA LEU A 104 16.31 8.16 -18.32
C LEU A 104 16.15 7.04 -19.36
N PRO A 105 17.25 6.59 -20.00
CA PRO A 105 17.18 5.50 -20.96
C PRO A 105 16.88 4.18 -20.26
N ASP A 106 16.32 3.22 -20.99
CA ASP A 106 16.02 1.89 -20.45
C ASP A 106 17.21 0.95 -20.63
N THR A 107 18.18 1.07 -19.73
CA THR A 107 19.41 0.28 -19.73
C THR A 107 19.49 -0.60 -18.49
N GLU A 108 20.32 -1.65 -18.51
CA GLU A 108 20.53 -2.49 -17.33
C GLU A 108 21.04 -1.68 -16.13
N ALA A 109 21.94 -0.73 -16.37
CA ALA A 109 22.46 0.16 -15.32
C ALA A 109 21.34 1.04 -14.73
N ILE A 110 20.46 1.59 -15.56
CA ILE A 110 19.31 2.36 -15.08
C ILE A 110 18.29 1.48 -14.36
N GLY A 111 18.06 0.24 -14.80
CA GLY A 111 17.26 -0.74 -14.08
C GLY A 111 17.77 -0.99 -12.65
N LYS A 112 19.09 -1.15 -12.49
CA LYS A 112 19.75 -1.27 -11.18
C LYS A 112 19.60 0.01 -10.35
N ALA A 113 19.82 1.18 -10.96
CA ALA A 113 19.65 2.46 -10.28
C ALA A 113 18.19 2.69 -9.80
N ARG A 114 17.19 2.31 -10.62
CA ARG A 114 15.76 2.40 -10.25
C ARG A 114 15.44 1.53 -9.05
N LEU A 115 15.94 0.29 -9.03
CA LEU A 115 15.75 -0.61 -7.90
C LEU A 115 16.41 -0.08 -6.63
N GLU A 116 17.66 0.38 -6.73
CA GLU A 116 18.41 0.94 -5.60
C GLU A 116 17.76 2.24 -5.08
N PHE A 117 17.22 3.08 -5.96
CA PHE A 117 16.49 4.28 -5.54
C PHE A 117 15.25 3.93 -4.69
N VAL A 118 14.45 2.94 -5.15
CA VAL A 118 13.28 2.47 -4.37
C VAL A 118 13.73 1.91 -3.02
N ARG A 119 14.83 1.15 -2.97
CA ARG A 119 15.39 0.63 -1.72
C ARG A 119 15.78 1.74 -0.75
N ARG A 120 16.52 2.76 -1.21
CA ARG A 120 16.89 3.92 -0.38
C ARG A 120 15.68 4.72 0.08
N TYR A 121 14.71 4.93 -0.80
CA TYR A 121 13.49 5.63 -0.47
C TYR A 121 12.68 4.87 0.59
N ALA A 122 12.48 3.57 0.42
CA ALA A 122 11.78 2.71 1.37
C ALA A 122 12.49 2.67 2.73
N GLU A 123 13.80 2.40 2.76
CA GLU A 123 14.57 2.32 4.01
C GLU A 123 14.49 3.65 4.77
N ARG A 124 14.60 4.78 4.06
CA ARG A 124 14.47 6.11 4.65
C ARG A 124 13.06 6.38 5.19
N TYR A 125 12.03 6.07 4.40
CA TYR A 125 10.63 6.28 4.78
C TYR A 125 10.29 5.48 6.04
N PHE A 126 10.52 4.16 6.03
CA PHE A 126 10.16 3.31 7.16
C PHE A 126 10.99 3.62 8.40
N SER A 127 12.30 3.83 8.26
CA SER A 127 13.17 4.16 9.39
C SER A 127 12.71 5.40 10.14
N ILE A 128 12.42 6.50 9.43
CA ILE A 128 11.97 7.73 10.08
C ILE A 128 10.55 7.62 10.60
N THR A 129 9.62 7.14 9.77
CA THR A 129 8.22 7.12 10.16
C THR A 129 8.01 6.24 11.40
N VAL A 130 8.58 5.03 11.41
CA VAL A 130 8.43 4.10 12.53
C VAL A 130 9.15 4.60 13.78
N SER A 131 10.42 5.00 13.67
CA SER A 131 11.17 5.47 14.86
C SER A 131 10.52 6.69 15.50
N THR A 132 9.94 7.58 14.69
CA THR A 132 9.28 8.80 15.18
C THR A 132 7.94 8.48 15.85
N ILE A 133 7.15 7.55 15.31
CA ILE A 133 5.93 7.06 15.99
C ILE A 133 6.32 6.39 17.31
N LYS A 134 7.26 5.44 17.28
CA LYS A 134 7.70 4.68 18.47
C LYS A 134 8.33 5.54 19.56
N LYS A 135 8.88 6.71 19.21
CA LYS A 135 9.36 7.70 20.18
C LYS A 135 8.23 8.29 21.03
N TYR A 136 7.05 8.52 20.44
CA TYR A 136 5.90 9.13 21.13
C TYR A 136 4.86 8.12 21.59
N ASP A 137 4.86 6.94 21.00
CA ASP A 137 4.01 5.81 21.36
C ASP A 137 4.80 4.50 21.16
N PRO A 138 5.46 3.99 22.21
CA PRO A 138 6.19 2.73 22.12
C PRO A 138 5.27 1.50 22.15
N ASN A 139 4.02 1.65 22.59
CA ASN A 139 3.13 0.57 23.01
C ASN A 139 2.37 -0.05 21.82
N HIS A 140 1.91 0.77 20.87
CA HIS A 140 1.00 0.32 19.81
C HIS A 140 1.69 -0.21 18.54
N LEU A 141 0.99 -1.06 17.79
CA LEU A 141 1.52 -1.71 16.59
C LEU A 141 1.73 -0.73 15.42
N ILE A 142 2.70 -1.02 14.57
CA ILE A 142 2.83 -0.43 13.24
C ILE A 142 2.21 -1.37 12.21
N LEU A 143 1.11 -0.92 11.61
CA LEU A 143 0.22 -1.74 10.79
C LEU A 143 0.52 -1.66 9.28
N GLY A 144 1.64 -1.09 8.87
CA GLY A 144 2.08 -1.04 7.47
C GLY A 144 1.48 0.13 6.65
N ILE A 145 1.41 -0.06 5.32
CA ILE A 145 1.15 1.03 4.34
C ILE A 145 -0.09 0.83 3.48
N ARG A 146 -0.90 -0.20 3.76
CA ARG A 146 -2.12 -0.53 3.00
C ARG A 146 -1.82 -0.60 1.50
N PHE A 147 -0.89 -1.50 1.13
CA PHE A 147 -0.39 -1.57 -0.25
C PHE A 147 -1.50 -2.07 -1.18
N ALA A 148 -1.66 -1.43 -2.34
CA ALA A 148 -2.68 -1.81 -3.31
C ALA A 148 -2.31 -3.09 -4.06
N GLY A 149 -2.99 -4.19 -3.76
CA GLY A 149 -2.75 -5.50 -4.34
C GLY A 149 -1.63 -6.28 -3.67
N LEU A 150 -1.03 -7.20 -4.42
CA LEU A 150 0.05 -8.07 -3.98
C LEU A 150 1.31 -7.78 -4.78
N PRO A 151 2.51 -7.90 -4.16
CA PRO A 151 3.75 -7.67 -4.86
C PRO A 151 3.92 -8.71 -5.97
N SER A 152 4.14 -8.23 -7.19
CA SER A 152 4.37 -9.06 -8.38
C SER A 152 5.64 -8.66 -9.14
N ARG A 153 6.23 -7.52 -8.80
CA ARG A 153 7.41 -6.97 -9.47
C ARG A 153 8.62 -6.93 -8.53
N THR A 154 9.82 -6.99 -9.10
CA THR A 154 11.07 -7.02 -8.33
C THR A 154 11.20 -5.88 -7.31
N TYR A 155 10.85 -4.65 -7.67
CA TYR A 155 10.92 -3.52 -6.73
C TYR A 155 9.90 -3.63 -5.59
N GLU A 156 8.74 -4.25 -5.83
CA GLU A 156 7.71 -4.47 -4.80
C GLU A 156 8.21 -5.54 -3.82
N LEU A 157 8.78 -6.64 -4.32
CA LEU A 157 9.38 -7.66 -3.46
C LEU A 157 10.48 -7.06 -2.55
N GLU A 158 11.35 -6.20 -3.09
CA GLU A 158 12.36 -5.50 -2.30
C GLU A 158 11.76 -4.49 -1.30
N LEU A 159 10.70 -3.76 -1.69
CA LEU A 159 9.94 -2.88 -0.80
C LEU A 159 9.40 -3.66 0.41
N PHE A 160 8.76 -4.80 0.17
CA PHE A 160 8.17 -5.62 1.25
C PHE A 160 9.25 -6.22 2.16
N LYS A 161 10.40 -6.65 1.63
CA LYS A 161 11.56 -7.08 2.45
C LYS A 161 12.06 -5.97 3.36
N ILE A 162 12.14 -4.74 2.86
CA ILE A 162 12.56 -3.58 3.66
C ILE A 162 11.51 -3.25 4.71
N MET A 163 10.24 -3.10 4.30
CA MET A 163 9.12 -2.81 5.19
C MET A 163 9.04 -3.79 6.37
N ALA A 164 9.23 -5.08 6.12
CA ALA A 164 9.17 -6.13 7.14
C ALA A 164 10.22 -5.96 8.27
N LYS A 165 11.29 -5.20 8.07
CA LYS A 165 12.25 -4.90 9.14
C LYS A 165 11.70 -3.90 10.17
N TYR A 166 10.69 -3.12 9.78
CA TYR A 166 10.23 -1.95 10.52
C TYR A 166 8.82 -2.11 11.09
N VAL A 167 7.95 -2.84 10.41
CA VAL A 167 6.53 -2.93 10.78
C VAL A 167 6.22 -4.20 11.57
N ASP A 168 5.14 -4.15 12.36
CA ASP A 168 4.64 -5.28 13.12
C ASP A 168 3.71 -6.15 12.26
N VAL A 169 2.88 -5.51 11.43
CA VAL A 169 1.91 -6.17 10.54
C VAL A 169 2.02 -5.59 9.13
N ILE A 170 1.87 -6.45 8.12
CA ILE A 170 1.82 -6.06 6.71
C ILE A 170 0.36 -5.86 6.31
N SER A 171 0.00 -4.65 5.88
CA SER A 171 -1.33 -4.33 5.37
C SER A 171 -1.38 -4.26 3.85
N ILE A 172 -2.40 -4.88 3.28
CA ILE A 172 -2.67 -4.89 1.83
C ILE A 172 -4.16 -4.63 1.57
N ASN A 173 -4.45 -3.99 0.44
CA ASN A 173 -5.79 -3.79 -0.08
C ASN A 173 -6.01 -4.77 -1.24
N LEU A 174 -7.04 -5.61 -1.17
CA LEU A 174 -7.32 -6.65 -2.15
C LEU A 174 -8.69 -6.45 -2.78
N TYR A 175 -8.68 -6.07 -4.05
CA TYR A 175 -9.88 -5.96 -4.87
C TYR A 175 -9.78 -6.87 -6.10
N ASN A 176 -10.89 -6.99 -6.82
CA ASN A 176 -10.99 -7.67 -8.12
C ASN A 176 -10.70 -9.18 -8.08
N THR A 177 -10.96 -9.84 -6.95
CA THR A 177 -10.94 -11.29 -6.83
C THR A 177 -12.07 -11.78 -5.92
N ILE A 178 -12.75 -12.87 -6.32
CA ILE A 178 -13.83 -13.48 -5.53
C ILE A 178 -13.26 -14.41 -4.44
N VAL A 179 -12.12 -15.03 -4.73
CA VAL A 179 -11.41 -15.93 -3.81
C VAL A 179 -10.06 -15.27 -3.47
N PRO A 180 -9.68 -15.17 -2.19
CA PRO A 180 -8.38 -14.61 -1.84
C PRO A 180 -7.26 -15.47 -2.48
N PRO A 181 -6.24 -14.85 -3.11
CA PRO A 181 -5.16 -15.58 -3.77
C PRO A 181 -4.21 -16.19 -2.74
N LYS A 182 -4.61 -17.32 -2.13
CA LYS A 182 -3.92 -17.97 -1.00
C LYS A 182 -2.44 -18.22 -1.26
N ASP A 183 -2.07 -18.76 -2.43
CA ASP A 183 -0.67 -19.04 -2.77
C ASP A 183 0.19 -17.77 -2.74
N LYS A 184 -0.33 -16.65 -3.24
CA LYS A 184 0.39 -15.37 -3.21
C LYS A 184 0.46 -14.76 -1.82
N LEU A 185 -0.55 -14.97 -1.00
CA LEU A 185 -0.51 -14.58 0.42
C LEU A 185 0.53 -15.40 1.19
N ILE A 186 0.62 -16.71 0.92
CA ILE A 186 1.64 -17.60 1.49
C ILE A 186 3.05 -17.19 1.02
N GLU A 187 3.24 -16.87 -0.25
CA GLU A 187 4.50 -16.32 -0.77
C GLU A 187 4.90 -15.02 -0.06
N LEU A 188 3.95 -14.09 0.11
CA LEU A 188 4.18 -12.83 0.81
C LEU A 188 4.50 -13.03 2.30
N TYR A 189 3.78 -13.92 2.98
CA TYR A 189 4.09 -14.30 4.35
C TYR A 189 5.49 -14.93 4.43
N ASN A 190 5.85 -15.81 3.50
CA ASN A 190 7.20 -16.41 3.49
C ASN A 190 8.31 -15.40 3.23
N LEU A 191 8.04 -14.37 2.41
CA LEU A 191 8.97 -13.29 2.14
C LEU A 191 9.24 -12.39 3.35
N THR A 192 8.20 -12.10 4.12
CA THR A 192 8.23 -11.07 5.19
C THR A 192 8.29 -11.65 6.59
N LYS A 193 7.77 -12.87 6.78
CA LYS A 193 7.52 -13.53 8.07
C LYS A 193 6.72 -12.67 9.05
N LYS A 194 5.85 -11.80 8.52
CA LYS A 194 4.98 -10.91 9.29
C LYS A 194 3.52 -11.31 9.14
N PRO A 195 2.69 -11.15 10.19
CA PRO A 195 1.25 -11.25 10.06
C PRO A 195 0.71 -10.31 8.99
N LEU A 196 -0.36 -10.73 8.31
CA LEU A 196 -1.03 -9.95 7.28
C LEU A 196 -2.40 -9.47 7.75
N ILE A 197 -2.78 -8.25 7.34
CA ILE A 197 -4.14 -7.73 7.49
C ILE A 197 -4.63 -7.18 6.15
N ILE A 198 -5.86 -7.54 5.76
CA ILE A 198 -6.45 -7.06 4.52
C ILE A 198 -7.29 -5.84 4.86
N THR A 199 -6.81 -4.67 4.50
CA THR A 199 -7.36 -3.41 5.02
C THR A 199 -8.43 -2.78 4.16
N GLU A 200 -8.56 -3.27 2.94
CA GLU A 200 -9.67 -2.96 2.05
C GLU A 200 -9.94 -4.14 1.14
N PHE A 201 -11.20 -4.50 1.05
CA PHE A 201 -11.78 -5.30 -0.01
C PHE A 201 -13.26 -4.95 -0.06
N SER A 202 -13.88 -5.19 -1.21
CA SER A 202 -15.29 -4.90 -1.38
C SER A 202 -15.90 -5.56 -2.59
N PHE A 203 -17.22 -5.75 -2.53
CA PHE A 203 -18.06 -6.24 -3.61
C PHE A 203 -19.26 -5.31 -3.74
N ARG A 204 -19.78 -5.18 -4.97
CA ARG A 204 -20.90 -4.29 -5.32
C ARG A 204 -22.06 -5.10 -5.87
N ALA A 205 -23.28 -4.55 -5.87
CA ALA A 205 -24.44 -5.16 -6.50
C ALA A 205 -25.22 -4.18 -7.40
N ARG A 206 -25.76 -4.69 -8.50
CA ARG A 206 -26.52 -3.91 -9.50
C ARG A 206 -27.93 -3.52 -9.03
N ASP A 207 -28.53 -4.29 -8.14
CA ASP A 207 -29.85 -4.03 -7.55
C ASP A 207 -29.83 -2.97 -6.43
N SER A 208 -28.67 -2.39 -6.12
CA SER A 208 -28.51 -1.28 -5.17
C SER A 208 -29.19 0.03 -5.62
N GLY A 209 -29.44 0.19 -6.93
CA GLY A 209 -29.88 1.45 -7.53
C GLY A 209 -28.74 2.44 -7.83
N LEU A 210 -27.48 2.08 -7.51
CA LEU A 210 -26.30 2.85 -7.87
C LEU A 210 -25.73 2.41 -9.23
N LEU A 211 -25.10 3.35 -9.93
CA LEU A 211 -24.54 3.10 -11.26
C LEU A 211 -23.33 2.16 -11.23
N ASN A 212 -22.55 2.17 -10.15
CA ASN A 212 -21.36 1.33 -10.00
C ASN A 212 -20.38 1.44 -11.19
N THR A 213 -20.28 2.61 -11.81
CA THR A 213 -19.49 2.82 -13.02
C THR A 213 -18.02 3.03 -12.74
N LYS A 214 -17.67 3.47 -11.53
CA LYS A 214 -16.29 3.75 -11.13
C LYS A 214 -16.02 3.26 -9.71
N GLY A 215 -14.86 2.63 -9.54
CA GLY A 215 -14.38 2.03 -8.30
C GLY A 215 -13.91 0.59 -8.49
N ALA A 216 -13.06 0.12 -7.59
CA ALA A 216 -12.53 -1.24 -7.57
C ALA A 216 -13.56 -2.30 -7.11
N GLY A 217 -13.24 -3.58 -7.23
CA GLY A 217 -14.09 -4.66 -6.76
C GLY A 217 -15.13 -5.12 -7.78
N LEU A 218 -15.57 -6.37 -7.62
CA LEU A 218 -16.47 -7.02 -8.56
C LEU A 218 -17.92 -6.61 -8.30
N THR A 219 -18.72 -6.54 -9.36
CA THR A 219 -20.14 -6.16 -9.30
C THR A 219 -21.02 -7.36 -9.64
N PHE A 220 -21.75 -7.83 -8.63
CA PHE A 220 -22.73 -8.91 -8.70
C PHE A 220 -24.11 -8.40 -9.10
N ASN A 221 -25.04 -9.31 -9.40
CA ASN A 221 -26.39 -8.92 -9.80
C ASN A 221 -27.24 -8.50 -8.60
N THR A 222 -27.10 -9.21 -7.47
CA THR A 222 -27.94 -9.01 -6.29
C THR A 222 -27.17 -8.75 -5.00
N GLN A 223 -27.83 -8.11 -4.03
CA GLN A 223 -27.31 -7.96 -2.67
C GLN A 223 -27.00 -9.32 -2.00
N SER A 224 -27.82 -10.35 -2.28
CA SER A 224 -27.58 -11.71 -1.81
C SER A 224 -26.31 -12.33 -2.40
N GLU A 225 -26.06 -12.15 -3.70
CA GLU A 225 -24.81 -12.59 -4.33
C GLU A 225 -23.59 -11.85 -3.75
N ARG A 226 -23.72 -10.54 -3.54
CA ARG A 226 -22.68 -9.71 -2.89
C ARG A 226 -22.36 -10.20 -1.47
N ALA A 227 -23.38 -10.52 -0.68
CA ALA A 227 -23.19 -11.07 0.68
C ALA A 227 -22.52 -12.45 0.63
N ASN A 228 -22.98 -13.36 -0.24
CA ASN A 228 -22.39 -14.70 -0.38
C ASN A 228 -20.93 -14.66 -0.84
N ALA A 229 -20.60 -13.77 -1.79
CA ALA A 229 -19.22 -13.57 -2.23
C ALA A 229 -18.33 -13.05 -1.10
N THR A 230 -18.86 -12.13 -0.29
CA THR A 230 -18.17 -11.59 0.90
C THR A 230 -17.89 -12.68 1.93
N TYR A 231 -18.90 -13.48 2.28
CA TYR A 231 -18.76 -14.60 3.21
C TYR A 231 -17.65 -15.57 2.77
N ARG A 232 -17.69 -15.98 1.49
CA ARG A 232 -16.71 -16.91 0.93
C ARG A 232 -15.30 -16.31 0.95
N PHE A 233 -15.16 -15.07 0.49
CA PHE A 233 -13.86 -14.40 0.45
C PHE A 233 -13.22 -14.34 1.83
N VAL A 234 -13.97 -13.88 2.83
CA VAL A 234 -13.46 -13.72 4.19
C VAL A 234 -13.19 -15.06 4.86
N SER A 235 -14.10 -16.03 4.75
CA SER A 235 -13.90 -17.36 5.36
C SER A 235 -12.63 -18.04 4.85
N GLU A 236 -12.37 -17.95 3.54
CA GLU A 236 -11.15 -18.45 2.93
C GLU A 236 -9.91 -17.65 3.36
N LEU A 237 -10.06 -16.34 3.58
CA LEU A 237 -8.97 -15.46 3.97
C LEU A 237 -8.53 -15.73 5.42
N VAL A 238 -9.49 -15.78 6.36
CA VAL A 238 -9.19 -15.99 7.79
C VAL A 238 -8.80 -17.43 8.10
N SER A 239 -9.00 -18.38 7.17
CA SER A 239 -8.47 -19.74 7.30
C SER A 239 -6.94 -19.84 7.13
N LEU A 240 -6.24 -18.72 6.90
CA LEU A 240 -4.79 -18.66 6.82
C LEU A 240 -4.24 -18.17 8.17
N ASP A 241 -3.47 -19.01 8.86
CA ASP A 241 -2.98 -18.76 10.23
C ASP A 241 -2.20 -17.43 10.41
N PHE A 242 -1.59 -16.92 9.33
CA PHE A 242 -0.85 -15.67 9.36
C PHE A 242 -1.68 -14.43 9.01
N VAL A 243 -2.97 -14.59 8.66
CA VAL A 243 -3.88 -13.47 8.43
C VAL A 243 -4.61 -13.15 9.73
N VAL A 244 -4.32 -11.99 10.29
CA VAL A 244 -4.78 -11.57 11.62
C VAL A 244 -5.99 -10.63 11.60
N GLY A 245 -6.55 -10.37 10.42
CA GLY A 245 -7.78 -9.61 10.32
C GLY A 245 -8.10 -9.09 8.92
N TYR A 246 -9.24 -8.42 8.83
CA TYR A 246 -9.70 -7.74 7.64
C TYR A 246 -10.51 -6.49 7.99
N HIS A 247 -10.55 -5.53 7.07
CA HIS A 247 -11.48 -4.40 7.09
C HIS A 247 -12.23 -4.32 5.78
N TRP A 248 -13.55 -4.19 5.89
CA TRP A 248 -14.44 -3.90 4.77
C TRP A 248 -14.31 -2.43 4.36
N PHE A 249 -14.08 -2.18 3.07
CA PHE A 249 -14.17 -0.82 2.52
C PHE A 249 -15.51 -0.68 1.80
N GLN A 250 -16.49 0.08 2.29
CA GLN A 250 -16.48 1.00 3.42
C GLN A 250 -17.87 1.02 4.07
N TYR A 251 -18.06 1.82 5.12
CA TYR A 251 -19.30 1.82 5.89
C TYR A 251 -20.52 2.28 5.06
N TYR A 252 -20.42 3.43 4.39
CA TYR A 252 -21.50 4.01 3.58
C TYR A 252 -21.29 3.78 2.08
N ASP A 253 -22.40 3.67 1.36
CA ASP A 253 -22.42 3.85 -0.09
C ASP A 253 -21.84 5.21 -0.49
N GLN A 254 -21.26 5.24 -1.67
CA GLN A 254 -20.80 6.49 -2.27
C GLN A 254 -21.98 7.25 -2.91
N PRO A 255 -21.87 8.59 -3.08
CA PRO A 255 -22.88 9.36 -3.79
C PRO A 255 -23.08 8.85 -5.22
N LYS A 256 -24.34 8.83 -5.70
CA LYS A 256 -24.64 8.40 -7.07
C LYS A 256 -23.98 9.29 -8.14
N GLU A 257 -23.81 10.57 -7.80
CA GLU A 257 -23.12 11.59 -8.61
C GLU A 257 -21.59 11.44 -8.59
N GLY A 258 -21.07 10.64 -7.67
CA GLY A 258 -19.64 10.43 -7.47
C GLY A 258 -19.05 11.20 -6.29
N ARG A 259 -18.00 10.64 -5.69
CA ARG A 259 -17.10 11.28 -4.73
C ARG A 259 -16.19 12.31 -5.44
N PHE A 260 -15.24 12.93 -4.74
CA PHE A 260 -14.25 13.86 -5.29
C PHE A 260 -13.46 13.32 -6.51
N ASP A 261 -13.34 12.01 -6.66
CA ASP A 261 -12.70 11.33 -7.79
C ASP A 261 -13.71 10.67 -8.73
N GLY A 262 -15.01 10.87 -8.52
CA GLY A 262 -16.10 10.34 -9.34
C GLY A 262 -16.50 8.89 -9.04
N GLU A 263 -15.94 8.23 -8.02
CA GLU A 263 -16.44 6.91 -7.62
C GLU A 263 -17.87 7.00 -7.06
N ASN A 264 -18.75 6.11 -7.55
CA ASN A 264 -20.19 6.11 -7.29
C ASN A 264 -20.73 4.69 -6.99
N SER A 265 -20.00 3.98 -6.14
CA SER A 265 -20.15 2.54 -5.91
C SER A 265 -20.97 2.18 -4.67
N ASN A 266 -21.64 1.02 -4.80
CA ASN A 266 -22.36 0.32 -3.76
C ASN A 266 -21.41 -0.47 -2.83
N TYR A 267 -20.62 0.25 -2.05
CA TYR A 267 -19.73 -0.37 -1.06
C TYR A 267 -20.34 -0.42 0.34
N GLY A 268 -21.42 0.29 0.61
CA GLY A 268 -21.92 0.46 1.98
C GLY A 268 -22.43 -0.82 2.60
N LEU A 269 -22.22 -0.98 3.90
CA LEU A 269 -23.10 -1.78 4.75
C LEU A 269 -24.43 -1.05 4.96
N VAL A 270 -24.39 0.28 4.84
CA VAL A 270 -25.52 1.18 4.85
C VAL A 270 -25.54 2.05 3.59
N ARG A 271 -26.74 2.40 3.16
CA ARG A 271 -27.02 3.36 2.10
C ARG A 271 -26.71 4.78 2.58
N ILE A 272 -26.69 5.73 1.64
CA ILE A 272 -26.50 7.16 1.94
C ILE A 272 -27.62 7.75 2.82
N ASP A 273 -28.81 7.14 2.83
CA ASP A 273 -29.95 7.51 3.69
C ASP A 273 -30.01 6.70 5.00
N ASP A 274 -28.87 6.12 5.41
CA ASP A 274 -28.67 5.36 6.66
C ASP A 274 -29.49 4.05 6.77
N LYS A 275 -30.05 3.58 5.65
CA LYS A 275 -30.73 2.28 5.61
C LYS A 275 -29.74 1.14 5.41
N LEU A 276 -29.90 0.09 6.21
CA LEU A 276 -29.06 -1.11 6.15
C LEU A 276 -29.27 -1.90 4.86
N TYR A 277 -28.18 -2.48 4.34
CA TYR A 277 -28.26 -3.66 3.48
C TYR A 277 -28.34 -4.91 4.36
N LEU A 278 -29.55 -5.38 4.64
CA LEU A 278 -29.80 -6.47 5.60
C LEU A 278 -29.04 -7.75 5.23
N GLU A 279 -28.89 -8.06 3.95
CA GLU A 279 -28.12 -9.22 3.48
C GLU A 279 -26.65 -9.12 3.93
N MET A 280 -26.05 -7.93 3.83
CA MET A 280 -24.66 -7.69 4.23
C MET A 280 -24.53 -7.70 5.76
N VAL A 281 -25.43 -7.02 6.47
CA VAL A 281 -25.39 -6.93 7.94
C VAL A 281 -25.60 -8.30 8.58
N ASN A 282 -26.58 -9.06 8.12
CA ASN A 282 -26.85 -10.41 8.62
C ASN A 282 -25.68 -11.35 8.33
N MET A 283 -25.09 -11.26 7.12
CA MET A 283 -23.93 -12.06 6.75
C MET A 283 -22.72 -11.75 7.64
N PHE A 284 -22.37 -10.47 7.85
CA PHE A 284 -21.25 -10.11 8.72
C PHE A 284 -21.52 -10.49 10.18
N THR A 285 -22.76 -10.34 10.65
CA THR A 285 -23.15 -10.77 12.01
C THR A 285 -22.91 -12.26 12.19
N PHE A 286 -23.34 -13.08 11.24
CA PHE A 286 -23.13 -14.52 11.28
C PHE A 286 -21.65 -14.93 11.11
N LEU A 287 -20.94 -14.29 10.19
CA LEU A 287 -19.54 -14.59 9.92
C LEU A 287 -18.66 -14.26 11.12
N ASN A 288 -18.83 -13.07 11.70
CA ASN A 288 -17.97 -12.58 12.78
C ASN A 288 -18.08 -13.44 14.06
N THR A 289 -19.20 -14.13 14.30
CA THR A 289 -19.31 -15.07 15.43
C THR A 289 -18.51 -16.36 15.23
N ARG A 290 -18.03 -16.64 14.00
CA ARG A 290 -17.29 -17.85 13.62
C ARG A 290 -15.84 -17.60 13.22
N VAL A 291 -15.41 -16.34 13.06
CA VAL A 291 -14.07 -16.02 12.53
C VAL A 291 -12.97 -16.69 13.33
N GLU A 292 -13.08 -16.71 14.67
CA GLU A 292 -12.10 -17.37 15.54
C GLU A 292 -12.07 -18.89 15.34
N GLU A 293 -13.23 -19.53 15.23
CA GLU A 293 -13.34 -20.98 14.98
C GLU A 293 -12.74 -21.37 13.63
N ILE A 294 -13.03 -20.58 12.58
CA ILE A 294 -12.48 -20.77 11.23
C ILE A 294 -10.95 -20.61 11.27
N HIS A 295 -10.46 -19.58 11.96
CA HIS A 295 -9.03 -19.28 12.05
C HIS A 295 -8.26 -20.35 12.82
N LEU A 296 -8.85 -20.90 13.89
CA LEU A 296 -8.29 -22.02 14.64
C LEU A 296 -8.35 -23.37 13.89
N GLY A 297 -9.01 -23.41 12.72
CA GLY A 297 -9.19 -24.63 11.96
C GLY A 297 -10.09 -25.66 12.64
N VAL A 298 -10.98 -25.23 13.54
CA VAL A 298 -11.93 -26.12 14.22
C VAL A 298 -12.91 -26.63 13.17
N LYS A 299 -12.72 -27.88 12.74
CA LYS A 299 -13.70 -28.58 11.92
C LYS A 299 -14.93 -28.83 12.79
N GLU A 300 -16.12 -28.44 12.31
CA GLU A 300 -17.37 -28.89 12.92
C GLU A 300 -17.33 -30.41 13.05
N ILE A 301 -17.44 -30.89 14.29
CA ILE A 301 -17.68 -32.30 14.58
C ILE A 301 -19.19 -32.48 14.42
N GLY A 302 -19.63 -32.95 13.25
CA GLY A 302 -21.02 -33.38 13.03
C GLY A 302 -21.55 -33.10 11.63
#